data_AF-M8D7U4-F1
#
_entry.id   AF-M8D7U4-F1
#
_cell.length_a   1.000
_cell.length_b   1.000
_cell.length_c   1.000
_cell.angle_alpha   90.00
_cell.angle_beta   90.00
_cell.angle_gamma   90.00
#
_symmetry.space_group_name_H-M   'P 1'
#
loop_
_entity.id
_entity.type
_entity.pdbx_description
1 polymer ?
#
loop_
_entity_poly.entity_id
_entity_poly.type
_entity_poly.pdbx_seq_one_letter_code
_entity_poly.pdbx_strand_id
1 'polypeptide(L)'
;MAGMVSLWNDWEVQVLVLFSFVLQVFLLMFARMRRRNISIVPRTLIWLAYLLADSIAIYILGHMSFCSKPHEYQQLAAFWTPFLLMHLGGQDTVTAYAMEDNYLWPRHLLSLIVQALGVAYVLYKYTTGSRTLVTGAVLIFVAGILKYAERVWALKSANLENISNLLESRKFREARQQDQIGPYRPRERWGQAEQLGSEEILQGAHDLLPICMGQFMDYKFWPSPFQSKAIRFFGDKGYTYELIEMQLSLMHDVLYTKAVVINTWWGCFIRAISLVAIIATFFLFRSSTSKNVFIRVDVVVTYILLGGAFLLEMTAVLRAIGSTWMCALLRAGRWDWLHHITISARRYVKAGKRSRRWSGSIGQHKFLQLQLNGPSVHVTIGPKQDGTKELVLKEILRMVKACAGKEEIMTSYSGPLVEAIRELSNYMIFLLVERPYMLPSPVRPGLYANTEVQNVGWSSVPILYANTEIGSVEWGRRGAKNLIERIKSRQLGSTAPPALARGAELARLLLDMEERGVPGVLQVILGVWVEMMCYAAHHCSRDSHARQLNSGGEFITVIWLLSTAMFNRTYCGEPSFKEDVNKFFRPLFADKPTCLQRFVDQSEMFNL
;
A
#
# COMPACT_ATOMS: atom_id res chain seq x y z
N MET A 1 -19.76 -45.89 0.88
CA MET A 1 -18.76 -45.02 1.56
C MET A 1 -17.40 -45.70 1.75
N ALA A 2 -17.32 -47.00 2.06
CA ALA A 2 -16.03 -47.71 2.24
C ALA A 2 -15.06 -47.62 1.04
N GLY A 3 -15.56 -47.76 -0.20
CA GLY A 3 -14.72 -47.64 -1.40
C GLY A 3 -14.19 -46.23 -1.69
N MET A 4 -14.91 -45.18 -1.27
CA MET A 4 -14.45 -43.80 -1.43
C MET A 4 -13.36 -43.46 -0.41
N VAL A 5 -13.48 -43.99 0.81
CA VAL A 5 -12.46 -43.87 1.87
C VAL A 5 -11.20 -44.64 1.52
N SER A 6 -11.30 -45.83 0.93
CA SER A 6 -10.12 -46.57 0.45
C SER A 6 -9.42 -45.86 -0.70
N LEU A 7 -10.18 -45.34 -1.67
CA LEU A 7 -9.61 -44.54 -2.76
C LEU A 7 -8.97 -43.24 -2.26
N TRP A 8 -9.57 -42.57 -1.26
CA TRP A 8 -8.94 -41.41 -0.63
C TRP A 8 -7.63 -41.79 0.05
N ASN A 9 -7.63 -42.83 0.89
CA ASN A 9 -6.42 -43.28 1.58
C ASN A 9 -5.27 -43.63 0.63
N ASP A 10 -5.56 -44.16 -0.55
CA ASP A 10 -4.54 -44.45 -1.55
C ASP A 10 -3.99 -43.17 -2.19
N TRP A 11 -4.86 -42.26 -2.64
CA TRP A 11 -4.50 -41.09 -3.46
C TRP A 11 -4.28 -39.78 -2.70
N GLU A 12 -4.47 -39.78 -1.39
CA GLU A 12 -4.47 -38.60 -0.53
C GLU A 12 -3.23 -37.72 -0.74
N VAL A 13 -2.04 -38.33 -0.73
CA VAL A 13 -0.79 -37.57 -0.85
C VAL A 13 -0.66 -36.93 -2.23
N GLN A 14 -1.00 -37.66 -3.31
CA GLN A 14 -0.96 -37.13 -4.68
C GLN A 14 -1.91 -35.94 -4.83
N VAL A 15 -3.14 -36.08 -4.33
CA VAL A 15 -4.16 -35.02 -4.42
C VAL A 15 -3.73 -33.79 -3.63
N LEU A 16 -3.21 -33.96 -2.41
CA LEU A 16 -2.77 -32.85 -1.57
C LEU A 16 -1.56 -32.11 -2.15
N VAL A 17 -0.59 -32.83 -2.72
CA VAL A 17 0.59 -32.23 -3.37
C VAL A 17 0.19 -31.42 -4.60
N LEU A 18 -0.69 -31.96 -5.44
CA LEU A 18 -1.24 -31.23 -6.59
C LEU A 18 -2.07 -30.02 -6.15
N PHE A 19 -2.87 -30.15 -5.10
CA PHE A 19 -3.65 -29.04 -4.55
C PHE A 19 -2.76 -27.92 -4.02
N SER A 20 -1.68 -28.26 -3.30
CA SER A 20 -0.64 -27.31 -2.88
C SER A 20 -0.06 -26.57 -4.08
N PHE A 21 0.27 -27.28 -5.16
CA PHE A 21 0.77 -26.67 -6.40
C PHE A 21 -0.27 -25.72 -7.05
N VAL A 22 -1.54 -26.10 -7.10
CA VAL A 22 -2.62 -25.26 -7.65
C VAL A 22 -2.77 -23.96 -6.85
N LEU A 23 -2.69 -24.01 -5.51
CA LEU A 23 -2.71 -22.81 -4.67
C LEU A 23 -1.57 -21.86 -5.00
N GLN A 24 -0.38 -22.40 -5.31
CA GLN A 24 0.78 -21.61 -5.72
C GLN A 24 0.56 -20.87 -7.03
N VAL A 25 0.03 -21.58 -8.03
CA VAL A 25 -0.31 -21.01 -9.34
C VAL A 25 -1.38 -19.94 -9.18
N PHE A 26 -2.41 -20.20 -8.38
CA PHE A 26 -3.46 -19.24 -8.05
C PHE A 26 -2.89 -17.96 -7.43
N LEU A 27 -2.01 -18.08 -6.43
CA LEU A 27 -1.35 -16.94 -5.82
C LEU A 27 -0.48 -16.18 -6.84
N LEU A 28 0.26 -16.86 -7.72
CA LEU A 28 1.08 -16.19 -8.74
C LEU A 28 0.25 -15.34 -9.72
N MET A 29 -0.97 -15.78 -10.03
CA MET A 29 -1.89 -15.10 -10.96
C MET A 29 -2.65 -13.94 -10.29
N PHE A 30 -3.24 -14.18 -9.12
CA PHE A 30 -4.22 -13.26 -8.52
C PHE A 30 -3.67 -12.37 -7.42
N ALA A 31 -2.52 -12.71 -6.80
CA ALA A 31 -1.97 -11.93 -5.69
C ALA A 31 -1.74 -10.44 -5.99
N ARG A 32 -1.41 -10.13 -7.25
CA ARG A 32 -1.15 -8.75 -7.68
C ARG A 32 -2.40 -7.87 -7.61
N MET A 33 -3.59 -8.47 -7.66
CA MET A 33 -4.86 -7.75 -7.55
C MET A 33 -5.04 -7.09 -6.19
N ARG A 34 -4.39 -7.59 -5.12
CA ARG A 34 -4.43 -6.99 -3.78
C ARG A 34 -3.93 -5.54 -3.74
N ARG A 35 -3.03 -5.18 -4.67
CA ARG A 35 -2.57 -3.79 -4.82
C ARG A 35 -3.69 -2.82 -5.21
N ARG A 36 -4.85 -3.33 -5.63
CA ARG A 36 -6.03 -2.55 -6.01
C ARG A 36 -7.12 -2.76 -4.98
N ASN A 37 -8.04 -1.81 -4.91
CA ASN A 37 -9.25 -1.97 -4.12
C ASN A 37 -10.17 -3.00 -4.81
N ILE A 38 -10.07 -4.26 -4.41
CA ILE A 38 -10.83 -5.39 -4.96
C ILE A 38 -12.03 -5.72 -4.07
N SER A 39 -13.06 -6.33 -4.66
CA SER A 39 -14.24 -6.79 -3.93
C SER A 39 -13.90 -7.85 -2.87
N ILE A 40 -14.81 -8.06 -1.92
CA ILE A 40 -14.56 -8.91 -0.75
C ILE A 40 -14.30 -10.38 -1.12
N VAL A 41 -14.92 -10.88 -2.18
CA VAL A 41 -14.79 -12.28 -2.65
C VAL A 41 -13.36 -12.60 -3.13
N PRO A 42 -12.78 -11.93 -4.14
CA PRO A 42 -11.41 -12.21 -4.56
C PRO A 42 -10.40 -11.94 -3.44
N ARG A 43 -10.67 -10.98 -2.54
CA ARG A 43 -9.82 -10.72 -1.38
C ARG A 43 -9.80 -11.89 -0.40
N THR A 44 -10.96 -12.42 -0.05
CA THR A 44 -11.09 -13.59 0.83
C THR A 44 -10.52 -14.85 0.19
N LEU A 45 -10.70 -15.05 -1.12
CA LEU A 45 -10.07 -16.17 -1.84
C LEU A 45 -8.54 -16.10 -1.81
N ILE A 46 -7.95 -14.92 -2.05
CA ILE A 46 -6.49 -14.74 -1.98
C ILE A 46 -5.98 -14.97 -0.55
N TRP A 47 -6.72 -14.47 0.46
CA TRP A 47 -6.39 -14.69 1.87
C TRP A 47 -6.42 -16.18 2.25
N LEU A 48 -7.49 -16.89 1.88
CA LEU A 48 -7.61 -18.33 2.11
C LEU A 48 -6.51 -19.11 1.41
N ALA A 49 -6.23 -18.79 0.14
CA ALA A 49 -5.17 -19.45 -0.61
C ALA A 49 -3.79 -19.23 0.02
N TYR A 50 -3.52 -18.04 0.55
CA TYR A 50 -2.27 -17.73 1.26
C TYR A 50 -2.12 -18.57 2.53
N LEU A 51 -3.17 -18.66 3.35
CA LEU A 51 -3.14 -19.46 4.58
C LEU A 51 -3.03 -20.96 4.29
N LEU A 52 -3.85 -21.46 3.36
CA LEU A 52 -3.88 -22.88 3.00
C LEU A 52 -2.55 -23.34 2.39
N ALA A 53 -1.88 -22.51 1.59
CA ALA A 53 -0.64 -22.87 0.92
C ALA A 53 0.45 -23.33 1.92
N ASP A 54 0.62 -22.61 3.02
CA ASP A 54 1.59 -22.96 4.05
C ASP A 54 1.11 -24.15 4.90
N SER A 55 -0.17 -24.16 5.31
CA SER A 55 -0.73 -25.23 6.15
C SER A 55 -0.72 -26.60 5.49
N ILE A 56 -1.07 -26.69 4.20
CA ILE A 56 -1.14 -27.96 3.47
C ILE A 56 0.24 -28.56 3.29
N ALA A 57 1.26 -27.75 2.97
CA ALA A 57 2.63 -28.26 2.82
C ALA A 57 3.17 -28.83 4.14
N ILE A 58 2.91 -28.16 5.27
CA ILE A 58 3.29 -28.64 6.61
C ILE A 58 2.53 -29.92 6.96
N TYR A 59 1.23 -29.98 6.70
CA TYR A 59 0.40 -31.16 6.94
C TYR A 59 0.92 -32.37 6.15
N ILE A 60 1.17 -32.21 4.85
CA ILE A 60 1.69 -33.29 4.00
C ILE A 60 3.03 -33.78 4.54
N LEU A 61 3.94 -32.87 4.93
CA LEU A 61 5.24 -33.26 5.47
C LEU A 61 5.11 -34.05 6.78
N GLY A 62 4.25 -33.58 7.69
CA GLY A 62 3.94 -34.29 8.94
C GLY A 62 3.38 -35.69 8.67
N HIS A 63 2.39 -35.78 7.78
CA HIS A 63 1.76 -37.05 7.39
C HIS A 63 2.79 -38.03 6.80
N MET A 64 3.65 -37.58 5.89
CA MET A 64 4.71 -38.42 5.30
C MET A 64 5.77 -38.87 6.32
N SER A 65 5.99 -38.11 7.39
CA SER A 65 6.93 -38.49 8.45
C SER A 65 6.41 -39.65 9.32
N PHE A 66 5.11 -39.62 9.65
CA PHE A 66 4.48 -40.58 10.57
C PHE A 66 3.87 -41.81 9.91
N CYS A 67 3.42 -41.73 8.65
CA CYS A 67 2.78 -42.87 7.98
C CYS A 67 3.78 -43.91 7.47
N SER A 68 3.68 -45.13 8.00
CA SER A 68 4.44 -46.30 7.58
C SER A 68 3.70 -47.05 6.45
N LYS A 69 3.68 -46.50 5.23
CA LYS A 69 3.25 -47.26 4.04
C LYS A 69 4.43 -48.10 3.49
N PRO A 70 4.18 -49.11 2.63
CA PRO A 70 5.24 -49.93 2.04
C PRO A 70 6.27 -49.09 1.27
N HIS A 71 7.53 -49.52 1.33
CA HIS A 71 8.70 -48.76 0.86
C HIS A 71 8.62 -48.35 -0.63
N GLU A 72 8.02 -49.17 -1.50
CA GLU A 72 7.90 -48.90 -2.95
C GLU A 72 6.91 -47.76 -3.26
N TYR A 73 5.86 -47.59 -2.45
CA TYR A 73 4.88 -46.49 -2.60
C TYR A 73 5.44 -45.14 -2.13
N GLN A 74 6.46 -45.16 -1.26
CA GLN A 74 6.95 -43.95 -0.59
C GLN A 74 8.21 -43.35 -1.24
N GLN A 75 8.86 -44.02 -2.19
CA GLN A 75 10.07 -43.47 -2.85
C GLN A 75 9.79 -42.19 -3.66
N LEU A 76 8.72 -42.16 -4.47
CA LEU A 76 8.34 -40.95 -5.21
C LEU A 76 7.65 -39.93 -4.31
N ALA A 77 6.93 -40.37 -3.29
CA ALA A 77 6.34 -39.47 -2.30
C ALA A 77 7.43 -38.70 -1.53
N ALA A 78 8.51 -39.37 -1.12
CA ALA A 78 9.67 -38.73 -0.51
C ALA A 78 10.33 -37.71 -1.46
N PHE A 79 10.39 -38.02 -2.76
CA PHE A 79 10.89 -37.10 -3.79
C PHE A 79 10.04 -35.82 -3.93
N TRP A 80 8.76 -35.83 -3.54
CA TRP A 80 7.91 -34.63 -3.55
C TRP A 80 8.16 -33.71 -2.35
N THR A 81 8.75 -34.20 -1.25
CA THR A 81 8.93 -33.39 -0.04
C THR A 81 9.86 -32.18 -0.22
N PRO A 82 10.95 -32.24 -1.01
CA PRO A 82 11.71 -31.05 -1.38
C PRO A 82 10.91 -30.02 -2.20
N PHE A 83 9.97 -30.45 -3.05
CA PHE A 83 9.10 -29.53 -3.79
C PHE A 83 8.15 -28.80 -2.84
N LEU A 84 7.62 -29.48 -1.82
CA LEU A 84 6.81 -28.84 -0.78
C LEU A 84 7.61 -27.78 -0.01
N LEU A 85 8.90 -28.05 0.28
CA LEU A 85 9.78 -27.05 0.88
C LEU A 85 10.01 -25.85 -0.04
N MET A 86 10.23 -26.11 -1.33
CA MET A 86 10.36 -25.07 -2.35
C MET A 86 9.08 -24.24 -2.49
N HIS A 87 7.92 -24.89 -2.36
CA HIS A 87 6.59 -24.27 -2.35
C HIS A 87 6.41 -23.36 -1.12
N LEU A 88 6.81 -23.79 0.07
CA LEU A 88 6.79 -22.97 1.29
C LEU A 88 7.67 -21.71 1.18
N GLY A 89 8.65 -21.71 0.28
CA GLY A 89 9.38 -20.50 -0.10
C GLY A 89 8.50 -19.39 -0.68
N GLY A 90 7.25 -19.68 -1.06
CA GLY A 90 6.24 -18.68 -1.44
C GLY A 90 6.51 -18.02 -2.80
N GLN A 91 5.44 -17.44 -3.36
CA GLN A 91 5.49 -16.73 -4.64
C GLN A 91 6.08 -15.33 -4.47
N ASP A 92 6.82 -14.84 -5.47
CA ASP A 92 7.49 -13.52 -5.41
C ASP A 92 6.54 -12.34 -5.20
N THR A 93 5.30 -12.50 -5.64
CA THR A 93 4.25 -11.48 -5.57
C THR A 93 3.65 -11.32 -4.17
N VAL A 94 3.88 -12.26 -3.26
CA VAL A 94 3.37 -12.23 -1.88
C VAL A 94 4.42 -12.74 -0.92
N THR A 95 4.97 -11.85 -0.10
CA THR A 95 5.73 -12.26 1.10
C THR A 95 4.84 -12.29 2.32
N ALA A 96 4.15 -11.17 2.53
CA ALA A 96 3.26 -10.93 3.65
C ALA A 96 1.83 -10.68 3.15
N TYR A 97 0.85 -11.22 3.88
CA TYR A 97 -0.54 -10.84 3.66
C TYR A 97 -0.89 -9.59 4.45
N ALA A 98 -0.45 -9.50 5.69
CA ALA A 98 -0.61 -8.34 6.55
C ALA A 98 0.77 -7.79 6.97
N MET A 99 0.85 -6.51 7.31
CA MET A 99 2.11 -5.91 7.71
C MET A 99 2.68 -6.57 8.97
N GLU A 100 1.80 -7.08 9.82
CA GLU A 100 2.09 -7.86 11.03
C GLU A 100 2.95 -9.10 10.74
N ASP A 101 2.79 -9.72 9.57
CA ASP A 101 3.58 -10.89 9.18
C ASP A 101 5.08 -10.56 9.07
N ASN A 102 5.43 -9.32 8.72
CA ASN A 102 6.81 -8.86 8.65
C ASN A 102 7.48 -8.80 10.03
N TYR A 103 6.74 -8.41 11.07
CA TYR A 103 7.25 -8.39 12.45
C TYR A 103 7.43 -9.82 13.00
N LEU A 104 6.60 -10.75 12.53
CA LEU A 104 6.61 -12.15 12.95
C LEU A 104 7.57 -13.04 12.13
N TRP A 105 8.51 -12.43 11.40
CA TRP A 105 9.53 -13.15 10.63
C TRP A 105 10.30 -14.25 11.40
N PRO A 106 10.56 -14.17 12.74
CA PRO A 106 11.23 -15.25 13.46
C PRO A 106 10.42 -16.56 13.46
N ARG A 107 9.08 -16.48 13.39
CA ARG A 107 8.22 -17.67 13.28
C ARG A 107 8.44 -18.39 11.95
N HIS A 108 8.60 -17.63 10.87
CA HIS A 108 8.91 -18.20 9.56
C HIS A 108 10.32 -18.79 9.51
N LEU A 109 11.29 -18.21 10.23
CA LEU A 109 12.63 -18.80 10.38
C LEU A 109 12.58 -20.14 11.15
N LEU A 110 11.86 -20.20 12.27
CA LEU A 110 11.67 -21.45 13.00
C LEU A 110 11.00 -22.51 12.12
N SER A 111 9.95 -22.12 11.39
CA SER A 111 9.27 -23.00 10.43
C SER A 111 10.24 -23.52 9.36
N LEU A 112 11.10 -22.67 8.78
CA LEU A 112 12.14 -23.11 7.85
C LEU A 112 13.02 -24.21 8.45
N ILE A 113 13.51 -24.01 9.67
CA ILE A 113 14.39 -24.99 10.35
C ILE A 113 13.65 -26.32 10.55
N VAL A 114 12.44 -26.29 11.11
CA VAL A 114 11.65 -27.50 11.39
C VAL A 114 11.29 -28.24 10.10
N GLN A 115 10.85 -27.52 9.06
CA GLN A 115 10.46 -28.12 7.79
C GLN A 115 11.68 -28.66 7.04
N ALA A 116 12.83 -27.98 7.07
CA ALA A 116 14.06 -28.50 6.47
C ALA A 116 14.52 -29.79 7.16
N LEU A 117 14.44 -29.86 8.50
CA LEU A 117 14.75 -31.08 9.25
C LEU A 117 13.75 -32.21 8.94
N GLY A 118 12.45 -31.90 8.85
CA GLY A 118 11.42 -32.88 8.49
C GLY A 118 11.64 -33.47 7.09
N VAL A 119 11.96 -32.63 6.10
CA VAL A 119 12.28 -33.09 4.74
C VAL A 119 13.57 -33.91 4.72
N ALA A 120 14.62 -33.48 5.44
CA ALA A 120 15.86 -34.25 5.54
C ALA A 120 15.62 -35.63 6.16
N TYR A 121 14.77 -35.73 7.19
CA TYR A 121 14.39 -36.99 7.82
C TYR A 121 13.63 -37.91 6.86
N VAL A 122 12.63 -37.39 6.15
CA VAL A 122 11.87 -38.17 5.15
C VAL A 122 12.80 -38.65 4.03
N LEU A 123 13.69 -37.79 3.54
CA LEU A 123 14.68 -38.19 2.54
C LEU A 123 15.61 -39.28 3.07
N TYR A 124 16.11 -39.17 4.29
CA TYR A 124 16.96 -40.19 4.91
C TYR A 124 16.24 -41.53 5.08
N LYS A 125 14.98 -41.52 5.55
CA LYS A 125 14.20 -42.73 5.87
C LYS A 125 13.74 -43.50 4.64
N TYR A 126 13.36 -42.79 3.57
CA TYR A 126 12.69 -43.40 2.41
C TYR A 126 13.49 -43.38 1.12
N THR A 127 14.58 -42.60 1.04
CA THR A 127 15.40 -42.51 -0.17
C THR A 127 16.55 -43.52 -0.16
N THR A 128 16.19 -44.80 -0.10
CA THR A 128 17.08 -45.95 -0.29
C THR A 128 16.82 -46.50 -1.68
N GLY A 129 17.55 -46.00 -2.68
CA GLY A 129 17.31 -46.33 -4.09
C GLY A 129 18.34 -45.75 -5.06
N SER A 130 17.94 -45.56 -6.33
CA SER A 130 18.80 -45.08 -7.41
C SER A 130 19.54 -43.79 -7.05
N ARG A 131 20.88 -43.80 -7.20
CA ARG A 131 21.74 -42.63 -6.98
C ARG A 131 21.24 -41.39 -7.72
N THR A 132 20.68 -41.55 -8.92
CA THR A 132 20.17 -40.43 -9.72
C THR A 132 18.95 -39.74 -9.09
N LEU A 133 18.04 -40.50 -8.48
CA LEU A 133 16.84 -39.95 -7.83
C LEU A 133 17.21 -39.23 -6.53
N VAL A 134 18.13 -39.81 -5.75
CA VAL A 134 18.68 -39.18 -4.54
C VAL A 134 19.35 -37.85 -4.88
N THR A 135 20.22 -37.84 -5.90
CA THR A 135 20.88 -36.59 -6.34
C THR A 135 19.86 -35.53 -6.76
N GLY A 136 18.83 -35.90 -7.52
CA GLY A 136 17.74 -34.98 -7.89
C GLY A 136 17.01 -34.42 -6.67
N ALA A 137 16.64 -35.28 -5.70
CA ALA A 137 15.97 -34.87 -4.47
C ALA A 137 16.81 -33.88 -3.66
N VAL A 138 18.12 -34.14 -3.53
CA VAL A 138 19.06 -33.26 -2.81
C VAL A 138 19.21 -31.90 -3.51
N LEU A 139 19.28 -31.87 -4.85
CA LEU A 139 19.34 -30.61 -5.60
C LEU A 139 18.11 -29.73 -5.35
N ILE A 140 16.91 -30.31 -5.43
CA ILE A 140 15.66 -29.59 -5.13
C ILE A 140 15.58 -29.22 -3.66
N PHE A 141 16.10 -30.04 -2.75
CA PHE A 141 16.12 -29.74 -1.32
C PHE A 141 16.96 -28.51 -1.00
N VAL A 142 18.17 -28.43 -1.56
CA VAL A 142 19.05 -27.24 -1.43
C VAL A 142 18.38 -26.01 -2.03
N ALA A 143 17.81 -26.12 -3.24
CA ALA A 143 17.07 -25.02 -3.87
C ALA A 143 15.87 -24.58 -3.01
N GLY A 144 15.14 -25.52 -2.41
CA GLY A 144 14.01 -25.28 -1.51
C GLY A 144 14.41 -24.49 -0.26
N ILE A 145 15.51 -24.88 0.40
CA ILE A 145 16.07 -24.14 1.55
C ILE A 145 16.41 -22.71 1.14
N LEU A 146 17.10 -22.52 0.00
CA LEU A 146 17.49 -21.19 -0.47
C LEU A 146 16.27 -20.29 -0.76
N LYS A 147 15.23 -20.82 -1.40
CA LYS A 147 14.00 -20.06 -1.69
C LYS A 147 13.17 -19.74 -0.45
N TYR A 148 13.15 -20.62 0.53
CA TYR A 148 12.51 -20.32 1.82
C TYR A 148 13.34 -19.29 2.60
N ALA A 149 14.66 -19.44 2.67
CA ALA A 149 15.55 -18.45 3.28
C ALA A 149 15.38 -17.05 2.64
N GLU A 150 15.20 -16.99 1.32
CA GLU A 150 14.86 -15.74 0.60
C GLU A 150 13.56 -15.11 1.13
N ARG A 151 12.49 -15.90 1.33
CA ARG A 151 11.23 -15.41 1.92
C ARG A 151 11.44 -14.85 3.32
N VAL A 152 12.17 -15.55 4.17
CA VAL A 152 12.49 -15.10 5.54
C VAL A 152 13.30 -13.81 5.52
N TRP A 153 14.29 -13.72 4.61
CA TRP A 153 15.09 -12.51 4.47
C TRP A 153 14.27 -11.32 3.95
N ALA A 154 13.33 -11.56 3.02
CA ALA A 154 12.42 -10.53 2.54
C ALA A 154 11.50 -10.01 3.66
N LEU A 155 10.91 -10.90 4.46
CA LEU A 155 10.10 -10.52 5.62
C LEU A 155 10.91 -9.71 6.64
N LYS A 156 12.11 -10.17 6.99
CA LYS A 156 13.02 -9.45 7.90
C LYS A 156 13.41 -8.08 7.34
N SER A 157 13.63 -7.97 6.04
CA SER A 157 14.03 -6.73 5.37
C SER A 157 12.88 -5.74 5.23
N ALA A 158 11.63 -6.23 5.17
CA ALA A 158 10.41 -5.44 5.14
C ALA A 158 9.95 -4.95 6.53
N ASN A 159 10.59 -5.41 7.61
CA ASN A 159 10.37 -4.88 8.96
C ASN A 159 10.82 -3.42 9.04
N LEU A 160 9.95 -2.55 9.55
CA LEU A 160 10.19 -1.11 9.64
C LEU A 160 11.48 -0.75 10.38
N GLU A 161 11.78 -1.43 11.48
CA GLU A 161 12.99 -1.20 12.26
C GLU A 161 14.25 -1.51 11.43
N ASN A 162 14.22 -2.59 10.66
CA ASN A 162 15.33 -2.97 9.79
C ASN A 162 15.47 -1.99 8.61
N ILE A 163 14.36 -1.49 8.05
CA ILE A 163 14.37 -0.43 7.04
C ILE A 163 15.03 0.85 7.60
N SER A 164 14.69 1.24 8.84
CA SER A 164 15.30 2.39 9.52
C SER A 164 16.82 2.24 9.64
N ASN A 165 17.30 1.11 10.15
CA ASN A 165 18.73 0.82 10.30
C ASN A 165 19.47 0.80 8.95
N LEU A 166 18.81 0.33 7.88
CA LEU A 166 19.35 0.37 6.52
C LEU A 166 19.48 1.80 5.99
N LEU A 167 18.51 2.67 6.27
CA LEU A 167 18.56 4.09 5.89
C LEU A 167 19.67 4.84 6.65
N GLU A 168 19.83 4.56 7.95
CA GLU A 168 20.92 5.09 8.77
C GLU A 168 22.29 4.69 8.21
N SER A 169 22.47 3.41 7.90
CA SER A 169 23.70 2.87 7.30
C SER A 169 24.00 3.45 5.91
N ARG A 170 22.97 3.81 5.13
CA ARG A 170 23.15 4.51 3.83
C ARG A 170 23.62 5.94 4.06
N LYS A 171 22.97 6.67 4.97
CA LYS A 171 23.34 8.06 5.30
C LYS A 171 24.80 8.16 5.75
N PHE A 172 25.25 7.27 6.63
CA PHE A 172 26.64 7.28 7.11
C PHE A 172 27.66 6.98 5.99
N ARG A 173 27.28 6.20 4.97
CA ARG A 173 28.09 5.99 3.77
C ARG A 173 28.13 7.23 2.87
N GLU A 174 26.98 7.87 2.64
CA GLU A 174 26.88 9.09 1.84
C GLU A 174 27.66 10.24 2.47
N ALA A 175 27.58 10.43 3.79
CA ALA A 175 28.35 11.42 4.52
C ALA A 175 29.87 11.19 4.39
N ARG A 176 30.34 9.96 4.60
CA ARG A 176 31.76 9.60 4.40
C ARG A 176 32.24 9.85 2.97
N GLN A 177 31.37 9.63 1.98
CA GLN A 177 31.71 9.81 0.57
C GLN A 177 31.74 11.29 0.17
N GLN A 178 30.93 12.13 0.83
CA GLN A 178 30.92 13.59 0.66
C GLN A 178 32.20 14.23 1.22
N ASP A 179 32.72 13.73 2.34
CA ASP A 179 33.96 14.26 2.96
C ASP A 179 35.23 13.91 2.16
N GLN A 180 35.20 12.85 1.35
CA GLN A 180 36.37 12.38 0.57
C GLN A 180 36.43 12.93 -0.85
N ILE A 181 35.32 13.41 -1.42
CA ILE A 181 35.22 13.83 -2.81
C ILE A 181 34.78 15.30 -2.81
N GLY A 182 35.66 16.21 -3.24
CA GLY A 182 35.38 17.65 -3.41
C GLY A 182 34.10 17.93 -4.23
N PRO A 183 33.70 19.21 -4.40
CA PRO A 183 32.34 19.62 -4.74
C PRO A 183 31.75 18.80 -5.90
N TYR A 184 30.83 17.92 -5.54
CA TYR A 184 30.17 16.98 -6.43
C TYR A 184 29.50 17.72 -7.60
N ARG A 185 29.98 17.53 -8.83
CA ARG A 185 29.22 17.96 -10.03
C ARG A 185 28.07 16.99 -10.23
N PRO A 186 26.79 17.39 -10.08
CA PRO A 186 25.68 16.51 -10.37
C PRO A 186 25.65 16.27 -11.88
N ARG A 187 25.86 15.03 -12.33
CA ARG A 187 25.56 14.66 -13.71
C ARG A 187 24.06 14.88 -13.90
N GLU A 188 23.67 15.79 -14.78
CA GLU A 188 22.26 16.07 -15.08
C GLU A 188 21.61 14.80 -15.63
N ARG A 189 20.91 14.09 -14.75
CA ARG A 189 20.36 12.75 -14.98
C ARG A 189 18.92 12.79 -15.51
N TRP A 190 18.32 13.97 -15.55
CA TRP A 190 16.96 14.24 -15.99
C TRP A 190 17.04 15.11 -17.24
N GLY A 191 16.40 14.68 -18.33
CA GLY A 191 16.47 15.39 -19.61
C GLY A 191 15.77 16.75 -19.55
N GLN A 192 16.21 17.67 -20.41
CA GLN A 192 15.61 19.00 -20.61
C GLN A 192 14.25 18.95 -21.35
N ALA A 193 13.70 17.75 -21.58
CA ALA A 193 12.47 17.56 -22.34
C ALA A 193 11.29 18.31 -21.72
N GLU A 194 10.43 18.85 -22.58
CA GLU A 194 9.27 19.64 -22.17
C GLU A 194 8.25 18.78 -21.41
N GLN A 195 8.03 17.55 -21.86
CA GLN A 195 7.23 16.51 -21.20
C GLN A 195 8.09 15.31 -20.80
N LEU A 196 7.88 14.79 -19.59
CA LEU A 196 8.51 13.55 -19.13
C LEU A 196 7.57 12.36 -19.37
N GLY A 197 8.11 11.29 -19.92
CA GLY A 197 7.45 10.00 -19.99
C GLY A 197 7.32 9.36 -18.61
N SER A 198 6.30 8.52 -18.44
CA SER A 198 6.02 7.84 -17.16
C SER A 198 7.20 7.00 -16.62
N GLU A 199 8.08 6.48 -17.48
CA GLU A 199 9.28 5.73 -17.03
C GLU A 199 10.35 6.66 -16.44
N GLU A 200 10.46 7.92 -16.90
CA GLU A 200 11.39 8.88 -16.28
C GLU A 200 10.87 9.36 -14.92
N ILE A 201 9.56 9.60 -14.80
CA ILE A 201 8.93 9.92 -13.51
C ILE A 201 9.13 8.75 -12.53
N LEU A 202 9.00 7.52 -13.02
CA LEU A 202 9.19 6.31 -12.23
C LEU A 202 10.62 6.13 -11.75
N GLN A 203 11.59 6.50 -12.59
CA GLN A 203 12.97 6.54 -12.20
C GLN A 203 13.20 7.62 -11.14
N GLY A 204 12.54 8.79 -11.26
CA GLY A 204 12.51 9.82 -10.22
C GLY A 204 11.98 9.30 -8.89
N ALA A 205 10.92 8.49 -8.95
CA ALA A 205 10.32 7.86 -7.78
C ALA A 205 11.31 6.90 -7.09
N HIS A 206 12.10 6.13 -7.85
CA HIS A 206 13.17 5.29 -7.30
C HIS A 206 14.27 6.12 -6.62
N ASP A 207 14.70 7.20 -7.26
CA ASP A 207 15.79 8.06 -6.75
C ASP A 207 15.37 8.80 -5.46
N LEU A 208 14.07 9.09 -5.30
CA LEU A 208 13.48 9.73 -4.12
C LEU A 208 12.83 8.74 -3.13
N LEU A 209 12.87 7.43 -3.41
CA LEU A 209 12.26 6.40 -2.57
C LEU A 209 12.80 6.39 -1.12
N PRO A 210 14.11 6.59 -0.85
CA PRO A 210 14.61 6.64 0.52
C PRO A 210 13.95 7.72 1.39
N ILE A 211 13.57 8.86 0.80
CA ILE A 211 12.85 9.92 1.51
C ILE A 211 11.45 9.43 1.89
N CYS A 212 10.74 8.82 0.94
CA CYS A 212 9.42 8.24 1.20
C CYS A 212 9.51 7.17 2.30
N MET A 213 10.51 6.28 2.24
CA MET A 213 10.74 5.27 3.30
C MET A 213 10.96 5.93 4.66
N GLY A 214 11.80 6.98 4.73
CA GLY A 214 12.05 7.74 5.95
C GLY A 214 10.77 8.33 6.57
N GLN A 215 9.86 8.86 5.74
CA GLN A 215 8.57 9.39 6.22
C GLN A 215 7.72 8.32 6.91
N PHE A 216 7.66 7.09 6.37
CA PHE A 216 6.93 5.98 6.99
C PHE A 216 7.59 5.48 8.29
N MET A 217 8.89 5.72 8.49
CA MET A 217 9.63 5.28 9.69
C MET A 217 9.71 6.33 10.80
N ASP A 218 9.12 7.52 10.60
CA ASP A 218 9.40 8.72 11.41
C ASP A 218 10.89 9.09 11.49
N TYR A 219 11.64 8.66 10.47
CA TYR A 219 13.06 8.90 10.40
C TYR A 219 13.32 10.20 9.65
N LYS A 220 13.99 11.16 10.31
CA LYS A 220 14.37 12.45 9.71
C LYS A 220 15.44 12.23 8.63
N PHE A 221 14.98 11.96 7.42
CA PHE A 221 15.82 11.81 6.24
C PHE A 221 16.00 13.18 5.55
N TRP A 222 17.19 13.76 5.66
CA TRP A 222 17.52 15.00 4.95
C TRP A 222 17.86 14.71 3.50
N PRO A 223 17.23 15.39 2.53
CA PRO A 223 17.48 15.14 1.12
C PRO A 223 18.92 15.55 0.76
N SER A 224 19.60 14.71 -0.01
CA SER A 224 20.90 15.07 -0.59
C SER A 224 20.74 16.22 -1.60
N PRO A 225 21.82 16.96 -1.96
CA PRO A 225 21.73 18.03 -2.95
C PRO A 225 21.09 17.60 -4.27
N PHE A 226 21.37 16.35 -4.69
CA PHE A 226 20.73 15.73 -5.86
C PHE A 226 19.22 15.52 -5.67
N GLN A 227 18.80 14.99 -4.52
CA GLN A 227 17.39 14.76 -4.22
C GLN A 227 16.61 16.07 -4.10
N SER A 228 17.20 17.10 -3.49
CA SER A 228 16.62 18.45 -3.42
C SER A 228 16.41 19.04 -4.81
N LYS A 229 17.39 18.90 -5.73
CA LYS A 229 17.24 19.30 -7.14
C LYS A 229 16.13 18.50 -7.84
N ALA A 230 16.03 17.20 -7.59
CA ALA A 230 14.99 16.34 -8.17
C ALA A 230 13.58 16.72 -7.68
N ILE A 231 13.39 16.97 -6.38
CA ILE A 231 12.11 17.41 -5.81
C ILE A 231 11.64 18.72 -6.47
N ARG A 232 12.56 19.70 -6.61
CA ARG A 232 12.25 20.96 -7.29
C ARG A 232 11.89 20.73 -8.76
N PHE A 233 12.70 19.96 -9.47
CA PHE A 233 12.49 19.65 -10.90
C PHE A 233 11.11 19.01 -11.18
N PHE A 234 10.77 17.92 -10.47
CA PHE A 234 9.46 17.27 -10.65
C PHE A 234 8.32 18.16 -10.19
N GLY A 235 8.55 18.99 -9.17
CA GLY A 235 7.59 19.95 -8.68
C GLY A 235 7.31 21.12 -9.62
N ASP A 236 8.34 21.67 -10.28
CA ASP A 236 8.21 22.75 -11.27
C ASP A 236 7.44 22.27 -12.52
N LYS A 237 7.69 21.02 -12.91
CA LYS A 237 7.00 20.38 -14.05
C LYS A 237 5.60 19.85 -13.71
N GLY A 238 5.13 19.99 -12.47
CA GLY A 238 3.79 19.56 -12.06
C GLY A 238 3.61 18.04 -11.88
N TYR A 239 4.68 17.26 -11.85
CA TYR A 239 4.63 15.79 -11.74
C TYR A 239 4.67 15.27 -10.30
N THR A 240 4.61 16.13 -9.27
CA THR A 240 4.71 15.72 -7.85
C THR A 240 3.69 14.65 -7.46
N TYR A 241 2.45 14.77 -7.95
CA TYR A 241 1.41 13.79 -7.64
C TYR A 241 1.70 12.42 -8.23
N GLU A 242 2.00 12.36 -9.54
CA GLU A 242 2.33 11.11 -10.22
C GLU A 242 3.58 10.46 -9.61
N LEU A 243 4.56 11.27 -9.23
CA LEU A 243 5.76 10.84 -8.52
C LEU A 243 5.42 10.16 -7.19
N ILE A 244 4.57 10.78 -6.35
CA ILE A 244 4.17 10.23 -5.04
C ILE A 244 3.35 8.95 -5.21
N GLU A 245 2.43 8.88 -6.16
CA GLU A 245 1.71 7.63 -6.45
C GLU A 245 2.67 6.49 -6.80
N MET A 246 3.66 6.77 -7.64
CA MET A 246 4.70 5.80 -8.01
C MET A 246 5.56 5.40 -6.81
N GLN A 247 5.90 6.34 -5.91
CA GLN A 247 6.62 6.08 -4.67
C GLN A 247 5.82 5.19 -3.70
N LEU A 248 4.53 5.46 -3.51
CA LEU A 248 3.66 4.62 -2.69
C LEU A 248 3.54 3.21 -3.27
N SER A 249 3.46 3.12 -4.61
CA SER A 249 3.49 1.84 -5.31
C SER A 249 4.80 1.11 -5.01
N LEU A 250 5.95 1.78 -5.06
CA LEU A 250 7.24 1.20 -4.69
C LEU A 250 7.28 0.79 -3.21
N MET A 251 6.68 1.58 -2.31
CA MET A 251 6.58 1.26 -0.89
C MET A 251 5.77 -0.02 -0.66
N HIS A 252 4.68 -0.24 -1.40
CA HIS A 252 3.97 -1.52 -1.39
C HIS A 252 4.88 -2.68 -1.81
N ASP A 253 5.67 -2.51 -2.87
CA ASP A 253 6.60 -3.56 -3.33
C ASP A 253 7.65 -3.87 -2.25
N VAL A 254 8.07 -2.89 -1.46
CA VAL A 254 9.01 -3.05 -0.33
C VAL A 254 8.38 -3.82 0.84
N LEU A 255 7.14 -3.50 1.20
CA LEU A 255 6.50 -4.04 2.41
C LEU A 255 5.84 -5.40 2.22
N TYR A 256 5.29 -5.70 1.04
CA TYR A 256 4.40 -6.87 0.83
C TYR A 256 4.90 -7.88 -0.21
N THR A 257 6.04 -7.61 -0.86
CA THR A 257 6.56 -8.48 -1.92
C THR A 257 8.05 -8.75 -1.75
N LYS A 258 8.57 -9.74 -2.48
CA LYS A 258 10.00 -10.07 -2.49
C LYS A 258 10.84 -9.10 -3.35
N ALA A 259 10.25 -8.05 -3.92
CA ALA A 259 10.87 -7.24 -4.97
C ALA A 259 12.25 -6.66 -4.59
N VAL A 260 12.44 -6.25 -3.34
CA VAL A 260 13.71 -5.68 -2.88
C VAL A 260 14.81 -6.73 -2.81
N VAL A 261 14.49 -7.96 -2.41
CA VAL A 261 15.46 -9.05 -2.25
C VAL A 261 15.76 -9.72 -3.59
N ILE A 262 14.75 -9.95 -4.43
CA ILE A 262 14.91 -10.62 -5.74
C ILE A 262 15.83 -9.84 -6.65
N ASN A 263 15.76 -8.52 -6.64
CA ASN A 263 16.56 -7.66 -7.50
C ASN A 263 17.95 -7.34 -6.89
N THR A 264 18.41 -8.15 -5.94
CA THR A 264 19.81 -8.15 -5.50
C THR A 264 20.60 -9.22 -6.25
N TRP A 265 21.93 -9.12 -6.23
CA TRP A 265 22.77 -10.14 -6.83
C TRP A 265 22.56 -11.53 -6.21
N TRP A 266 22.29 -11.59 -4.91
CA TRP A 266 21.92 -12.82 -4.19
C TRP A 266 20.59 -13.41 -4.67
N GLY A 267 19.58 -12.57 -4.91
CA GLY A 267 18.31 -13.02 -5.48
C GLY A 267 18.50 -13.64 -6.87
N CYS A 268 19.26 -12.98 -7.75
CA CYS A 268 19.62 -13.53 -9.06
C CYS A 268 20.36 -14.87 -8.96
N PHE A 269 21.29 -15.00 -8.00
CA PHE A 269 22.05 -16.23 -7.76
C PHE A 269 21.15 -17.39 -7.30
N ILE A 270 20.24 -17.15 -6.36
CA ILE A 270 19.26 -18.15 -5.89
C ILE A 270 18.39 -18.65 -7.04
N ARG A 271 17.95 -17.75 -7.93
CA ARG A 271 17.16 -18.15 -9.12
C ARG A 271 17.94 -18.99 -10.10
N ALA A 272 19.20 -18.63 -10.36
CA ALA A 272 20.07 -19.42 -11.23
C ALA A 272 20.26 -20.83 -10.68
N ILE A 273 20.54 -20.96 -9.38
CA ILE A 273 20.64 -22.28 -8.72
C ILE A 273 19.34 -23.06 -8.83
N SER A 274 18.20 -22.43 -8.52
CA SER A 274 16.89 -23.09 -8.57
C SER A 274 16.57 -23.63 -9.97
N LEU A 275 16.80 -22.81 -11.00
CA LEU A 275 16.53 -23.17 -12.39
C LEU A 275 17.44 -24.30 -12.88
N VAL A 276 18.74 -24.25 -12.54
CA VAL A 276 19.69 -25.32 -12.84
C VAL A 276 19.30 -26.61 -12.09
N ALA A 277 18.90 -26.51 -10.83
CA ALA A 277 18.47 -27.65 -10.03
C ALA A 277 17.23 -28.34 -10.62
N ILE A 278 16.22 -27.58 -11.06
CA ILE A 278 15.01 -28.13 -11.71
C ILE A 278 15.35 -28.83 -13.02
N ILE A 279 16.17 -28.19 -13.88
CA ILE A 279 16.57 -28.77 -15.18
C ILE A 279 17.39 -30.06 -14.95
N ALA A 280 18.40 -30.02 -14.08
CA ALA A 280 19.21 -31.18 -13.76
C ALA A 280 18.35 -32.32 -13.20
N THR A 281 17.43 -31.99 -12.29
CA THR A 281 16.51 -32.96 -11.68
C THR A 281 15.57 -33.60 -12.72
N PHE A 282 15.09 -32.83 -13.69
CA PHE A 282 14.27 -33.36 -14.79
C PHE A 282 15.02 -34.44 -15.59
N PHE A 283 16.27 -34.19 -15.95
CA PHE A 283 17.10 -35.19 -16.66
C PHE A 283 17.44 -36.40 -15.79
N LEU A 284 17.75 -36.18 -14.51
CA LEU A 284 18.02 -37.27 -13.56
C LEU A 284 16.78 -38.15 -13.33
N PHE A 285 15.60 -37.55 -13.22
CA PHE A 285 14.33 -38.27 -13.07
C PHE A 285 13.99 -39.08 -14.33
N ARG A 286 14.18 -38.50 -15.52
CA ARG A 286 14.02 -39.21 -16.80
C ARG A 286 14.95 -40.42 -16.90
N SER A 287 16.21 -40.26 -16.50
CA SER A 287 17.20 -41.35 -16.45
C SER A 287 16.85 -42.43 -15.42
N SER A 288 16.26 -42.05 -14.29
CA SER A 288 15.78 -43.00 -13.28
C SER A 288 14.58 -43.81 -13.78
N THR A 289 13.63 -43.15 -14.45
CA THR A 289 12.40 -43.78 -14.96
C THR A 289 12.68 -44.77 -16.09
N SER A 290 13.76 -44.57 -16.87
CA SER A 290 14.18 -45.56 -17.87
C SER A 290 14.79 -46.83 -17.26
N LYS A 291 15.24 -46.77 -16.00
CA LYS A 291 15.96 -47.87 -15.33
C LYS A 291 15.13 -48.61 -14.28
N ASN A 292 14.12 -47.96 -13.71
CA ASN A 292 13.31 -48.49 -12.62
C ASN A 292 11.83 -48.44 -12.97
N VAL A 293 11.05 -49.40 -12.45
CA VAL A 293 9.59 -49.44 -12.62
C VAL A 293 8.93 -48.64 -11.50
N PHE A 294 8.27 -47.54 -11.87
CA PHE A 294 7.50 -46.70 -10.94
C PHE A 294 6.01 -46.74 -11.27
N ILE A 295 5.17 -46.40 -10.29
CA ILE A 295 3.73 -46.26 -10.48
C ILE A 295 3.46 -45.12 -11.48
N ARG A 296 2.69 -45.42 -12.54
CA ARG A 296 2.42 -44.47 -13.64
C ARG A 296 1.87 -43.13 -13.15
N VAL A 297 0.98 -43.17 -12.17
CA VAL A 297 0.34 -41.99 -11.57
C VAL A 297 1.40 -41.07 -10.94
N ASP A 298 2.26 -41.62 -10.11
CA ASP A 298 3.27 -40.86 -9.38
C ASP A 298 4.29 -40.24 -10.34
N VAL A 299 4.61 -40.95 -11.43
CA VAL A 299 5.42 -40.42 -12.54
C VAL A 299 4.75 -39.21 -13.18
N VAL A 300 3.44 -39.28 -13.47
CA VAL A 300 2.67 -38.16 -14.02
C VAL A 300 2.66 -36.97 -13.06
N VAL A 301 2.38 -37.19 -11.77
CA VAL A 301 2.41 -36.15 -10.73
C VAL A 301 3.78 -35.47 -10.67
N THR A 302 4.85 -36.26 -10.71
CA THR A 302 6.23 -35.75 -10.67
C THR A 302 6.56 -34.88 -11.88
N TYR A 303 6.13 -35.28 -13.08
CA TYR A 303 6.28 -34.46 -14.28
C TYR A 303 5.47 -33.16 -14.21
N ILE A 304 4.25 -33.19 -13.65
CA ILE A 304 3.46 -31.98 -13.43
C ILE A 304 4.20 -31.04 -12.47
N LEU A 305 4.77 -31.54 -11.37
CA LEU A 305 5.53 -30.73 -10.42
C LEU A 305 6.80 -30.14 -11.03
N LEU A 306 7.58 -30.93 -11.77
CA LEU A 306 8.80 -30.46 -12.45
C LEU A 306 8.50 -29.42 -13.52
N GLY A 307 7.56 -29.72 -14.42
CA GLY A 307 7.14 -28.80 -15.48
C GLY A 307 6.52 -27.52 -14.91
N GLY A 308 5.66 -27.68 -13.89
CA GLY A 308 5.06 -26.59 -13.16
C GLY A 308 6.08 -25.69 -12.46
N ALA A 309 7.03 -26.27 -11.72
CA ALA A 309 8.11 -25.54 -11.07
C ALA A 309 8.97 -24.76 -12.08
N PHE A 310 9.31 -25.37 -13.22
CA PHE A 310 10.00 -24.71 -14.31
C PHE A 310 9.22 -23.52 -14.86
N LEU A 311 7.91 -23.67 -15.11
CA LEU A 311 7.05 -22.58 -15.59
C LEU A 311 6.91 -21.45 -14.57
N LEU A 312 6.80 -21.77 -13.28
CA LEU A 312 6.77 -20.79 -12.20
C LEU A 312 8.08 -19.98 -12.15
N GLU A 313 9.23 -20.65 -12.24
CA GLU A 313 10.54 -19.99 -12.27
C GLU A 313 10.75 -19.14 -13.52
N MET A 314 10.38 -19.66 -14.70
CA MET A 314 10.46 -18.89 -15.94
C MET A 314 9.59 -17.64 -15.90
N THR A 315 8.36 -17.77 -15.38
CA THR A 315 7.47 -16.62 -15.19
C THR A 315 8.08 -15.60 -14.22
N ALA A 316 8.71 -16.06 -13.15
CA ALA A 316 9.36 -15.19 -12.19
C ALA A 316 10.60 -14.48 -12.76
N VAL A 317 11.45 -15.18 -13.52
CA VAL A 317 12.60 -14.59 -14.21
C VAL A 317 12.15 -13.53 -15.21
N LEU A 318 11.14 -13.81 -16.02
CA LEU A 318 10.55 -12.84 -16.95
C LEU A 318 10.02 -11.59 -16.21
N ARG A 319 9.34 -11.78 -15.08
CA ARG A 319 8.85 -10.67 -14.23
C ARG A 319 9.98 -9.88 -13.59
N ALA A 320 11.06 -10.53 -13.17
CA ALA A 320 12.23 -9.88 -12.57
C ALA A 320 12.97 -9.02 -13.60
N ILE A 321 13.23 -9.56 -14.81
CA ILE A 321 13.87 -8.81 -15.92
C ILE A 321 13.02 -7.60 -16.30
N GLY A 322 11.70 -7.77 -16.41
CA GLY A 322 10.77 -6.69 -16.72
C GLY A 322 10.47 -5.75 -15.54
N SER A 323 11.05 -5.96 -14.35
CA SER A 323 10.77 -5.16 -13.15
C SER A 323 11.45 -3.79 -13.21
N THR A 324 10.84 -2.79 -12.58
CA THR A 324 11.44 -1.45 -12.46
C THR A 324 12.65 -1.47 -11.55
N TRP A 325 12.65 -2.39 -10.58
CA TRP A 325 13.74 -2.59 -9.65
C TRP A 325 14.98 -3.11 -10.39
N MET A 326 14.80 -3.93 -11.43
CA MET A 326 15.87 -4.34 -12.34
C MET A 326 16.38 -3.14 -13.15
N CYS A 327 15.50 -2.26 -13.66
CA CYS A 327 15.94 -1.03 -14.32
C CYS A 327 16.79 -0.15 -13.39
N ALA A 328 16.34 0.05 -12.15
CA ALA A 328 17.08 0.80 -11.15
C ALA A 328 18.45 0.15 -10.83
N LEU A 329 18.51 -1.18 -10.75
CA LEU A 329 19.75 -1.93 -10.53
C LEU A 329 20.71 -1.80 -11.73
N LEU A 330 20.24 -2.02 -12.95
CA LEU A 330 21.05 -1.90 -14.18
C LEU A 330 21.62 -0.48 -14.31
N ARG A 331 20.82 0.54 -13.98
CA ARG A 331 21.26 1.94 -13.95
C ARG A 331 22.33 2.20 -12.88
N ALA A 332 22.16 1.62 -11.69
CA ALA A 332 23.13 1.75 -10.60
C ALA A 332 24.45 1.02 -10.92
N GLY A 333 24.37 -0.15 -11.57
CA GLY A 333 25.52 -0.95 -12.01
C GLY A 333 26.23 -0.42 -13.25
N ARG A 334 25.79 0.71 -13.82
CA ARG A 334 26.35 1.35 -15.04
C ARG A 334 26.24 0.47 -16.31
N TRP A 335 25.21 -0.37 -16.39
CA TRP A 335 24.92 -1.21 -17.55
C TRP A 335 23.98 -0.48 -18.52
N ASP A 336 24.46 0.63 -19.09
CA ASP A 336 23.63 1.58 -19.86
C ASP A 336 22.92 0.91 -21.05
N TRP A 337 23.60 0.01 -21.76
CA TRP A 337 23.04 -0.71 -22.91
C TRP A 337 21.84 -1.61 -22.51
N LEU A 338 22.01 -2.46 -21.49
CA LEU A 338 20.92 -3.32 -20.99
C LEU A 338 19.76 -2.50 -20.44
N HIS A 339 20.07 -1.40 -19.74
CA HIS A 339 19.08 -0.47 -19.22
C HIS A 339 18.24 0.15 -20.36
N HIS A 340 18.89 0.60 -21.44
CA HIS A 340 18.19 1.16 -22.61
C HIS A 340 17.28 0.14 -23.31
N ILE A 341 17.73 -1.10 -23.48
CA ILE A 341 16.91 -2.18 -24.06
C ILE A 341 15.69 -2.45 -23.17
N THR A 342 15.91 -2.59 -21.86
CA THR A 342 14.85 -2.90 -20.90
C THR A 342 13.80 -1.78 -20.86
N ILE A 343 14.22 -0.51 -20.85
CA ILE A 343 13.31 0.63 -20.89
C ILE A 343 12.56 0.68 -22.23
N SER A 344 13.22 0.41 -23.36
CA SER A 344 12.57 0.42 -24.68
C SER A 344 11.47 -0.63 -24.76
N ALA A 345 11.74 -1.85 -24.29
CA ALA A 345 10.74 -2.92 -24.18
C ALA A 345 9.58 -2.53 -23.25
N ARG A 346 9.87 -1.90 -22.11
CA ARG A 346 8.84 -1.42 -21.16
C ARG A 346 7.98 -0.29 -21.72
N ARG A 347 8.58 0.63 -22.49
CA ARG A 347 7.86 1.71 -23.19
C ARG A 347 6.91 1.15 -24.24
N TYR A 348 7.34 0.13 -25.00
CA TYR A 348 6.51 -0.56 -25.98
C TYR A 348 5.23 -1.15 -25.36
N VAL A 349 5.36 -1.81 -24.20
CA VAL A 349 4.22 -2.41 -23.48
C VAL A 349 3.46 -1.39 -22.60
N LYS A 350 3.89 -0.10 -22.60
CA LYS A 350 3.37 0.97 -21.73
C LYS A 350 3.35 0.57 -20.24
N ALA A 351 4.37 -0.18 -19.80
CA ALA A 351 4.41 -0.82 -18.49
C ALA A 351 4.36 0.17 -17.32
N GLY A 352 5.05 1.31 -17.42
CA GLY A 352 5.07 2.37 -16.41
C GLY A 352 3.69 2.98 -16.13
N LYS A 353 2.90 3.22 -17.19
CA LYS A 353 1.54 3.79 -17.07
C LYS A 353 0.51 2.75 -16.56
N ARG A 354 0.65 1.49 -16.97
CA ARG A 354 -0.35 0.42 -16.71
C ARG A 354 -0.24 -0.23 -15.33
N SER A 355 0.91 -0.13 -14.66
CA SER A 355 1.22 -0.98 -13.50
C SER A 355 1.31 -0.29 -12.13
N ARG A 356 1.32 1.05 -12.08
CA ARG A 356 1.73 1.78 -10.87
C ARG A 356 0.91 3.01 -10.45
N ARG A 357 -0.05 3.46 -11.28
CA ARG A 357 -1.03 4.44 -10.82
C ARG A 357 -2.04 3.74 -9.93
N TRP A 358 -2.26 4.28 -8.75
CA TRP A 358 -3.29 3.76 -7.84
C TRP A 358 -4.67 4.05 -8.43
N SER A 359 -5.71 3.40 -7.91
CA SER A 359 -7.07 3.62 -8.41
C SER A 359 -7.36 5.12 -8.42
N GLY A 360 -7.73 5.70 -9.56
CA GLY A 360 -8.11 7.11 -9.69
C GLY A 360 -9.36 7.49 -8.88
N SER A 361 -9.95 6.55 -8.14
CA SER A 361 -11.10 6.74 -7.27
C SER A 361 -10.74 7.19 -5.86
N ILE A 362 -11.58 8.04 -5.28
CA ILE A 362 -11.64 8.33 -3.84
C ILE A 362 -12.87 7.60 -3.29
N GLY A 363 -12.79 7.05 -2.07
CA GLY A 363 -13.97 6.51 -1.40
C GLY A 363 -14.99 7.62 -1.16
N GLN A 364 -16.24 7.40 -1.51
CA GLN A 364 -17.30 8.38 -1.27
C GLN A 364 -18.35 7.78 -0.36
N HIS A 365 -18.76 8.58 0.63
CA HIS A 365 -19.96 8.31 1.40
C HIS A 365 -20.92 9.47 1.18
N LYS A 366 -22.04 9.23 0.48
CA LYS A 366 -23.05 10.27 0.29
C LYS A 366 -23.81 10.48 1.60
N PHE A 367 -23.62 11.65 2.22
CA PHE A 367 -24.27 12.05 3.47
C PHE A 367 -25.81 11.90 3.43
N LEU A 368 -26.42 12.16 2.27
CA LEU A 368 -27.88 12.20 2.08
C LEU A 368 -28.59 10.83 2.12
N GLN A 369 -27.88 9.70 2.01
CA GLN A 369 -28.53 8.37 2.00
C GLN A 369 -28.62 7.70 3.37
N LEU A 370 -27.87 8.18 4.37
CA LEU A 370 -27.92 7.68 5.75
C LEU A 370 -29.28 7.93 6.44
N GLN A 371 -30.05 8.90 5.94
CA GLN A 371 -31.29 9.37 6.57
C GLN A 371 -32.56 8.86 5.86
N LEU A 372 -32.45 8.28 4.66
CA LEU A 372 -33.62 7.95 3.83
C LEU A 372 -34.07 6.48 3.91
N ASN A 373 -33.17 5.55 4.23
CA ASN A 373 -33.49 4.14 4.23
C ASN A 373 -33.16 3.51 5.59
N GLY A 374 -34.15 2.88 6.22
CA GLY A 374 -33.95 2.05 7.41
C GLY A 374 -32.94 0.90 7.18
N PRO A 375 -32.73 0.02 8.18
CA PRO A 375 -31.53 -0.82 8.31
C PRO A 375 -31.31 -1.93 7.24
N SER A 376 -31.97 -1.88 6.08
CA SER A 376 -32.01 -2.99 5.11
C SER A 376 -31.91 -2.60 3.62
N VAL A 377 -31.35 -1.44 3.25
CA VAL A 377 -31.14 -1.11 1.82
C VAL A 377 -29.67 -0.80 1.52
N HIS A 378 -29.09 -1.58 0.60
CA HIS A 378 -27.72 -1.47 0.12
C HIS A 378 -27.39 -0.06 -0.39
N VAL A 379 -26.51 0.63 0.35
CA VAL A 379 -25.89 1.90 -0.03
C VAL A 379 -25.07 1.69 -1.31
N THR A 380 -25.27 2.54 -2.32
CA THR A 380 -24.48 2.48 -3.56
C THR A 380 -23.08 3.05 -3.30
N ILE A 381 -22.18 2.17 -2.89
CA ILE A 381 -20.75 2.42 -2.74
C ILE A 381 -20.14 2.36 -4.15
N GLY A 382 -19.76 3.52 -4.68
CA GLY A 382 -19.21 3.62 -6.03
C GLY A 382 -17.90 4.40 -6.06
N PRO A 383 -16.82 3.89 -6.68
CA PRO A 383 -15.66 4.71 -7.02
C PRO A 383 -16.07 5.77 -8.07
N LYS A 384 -15.92 7.07 -7.77
CA LYS A 384 -16.07 8.12 -8.80
C LYS A 384 -14.75 8.22 -9.59
N GLN A 385 -14.83 8.22 -10.92
CA GLN A 385 -13.69 8.19 -11.83
C GLN A 385 -13.45 9.56 -12.50
N ASP A 386 -12.16 9.89 -12.64
CA ASP A 386 -11.46 10.97 -13.38
C ASP A 386 -11.92 12.44 -13.23
N GLY A 387 -11.01 13.28 -12.72
CA GLY A 387 -11.14 14.75 -12.62
C GLY A 387 -11.17 15.30 -11.19
N THR A 388 -11.91 14.66 -10.27
CA THR A 388 -12.10 15.15 -8.89
C THR A 388 -10.80 15.17 -8.07
N LYS A 389 -9.96 14.14 -8.20
CA LYS A 389 -8.64 14.09 -7.54
C LYS A 389 -7.81 15.29 -7.95
N GLU A 390 -7.69 15.51 -9.26
CA GLU A 390 -6.87 16.57 -9.82
C GLU A 390 -7.42 17.96 -9.47
N LEU A 391 -8.74 18.10 -9.37
CA LEU A 391 -9.41 19.32 -8.89
C LEU A 391 -9.06 19.59 -7.42
N VAL A 392 -9.27 18.62 -6.53
CA VAL A 392 -8.92 18.73 -5.10
C VAL A 392 -7.42 18.99 -4.92
N LEU A 393 -6.57 18.31 -5.70
CA LEU A 393 -5.13 18.51 -5.71
C LEU A 393 -4.73 19.91 -6.18
N LYS A 394 -5.30 20.37 -7.31
CA LYS A 394 -5.09 21.73 -7.82
C LYS A 394 -5.54 22.77 -6.81
N GLU A 395 -6.61 22.49 -6.09
CA GLU A 395 -7.14 23.39 -5.07
C GLU A 395 -6.29 23.42 -3.80
N ILE A 396 -5.83 22.26 -3.31
CA ILE A 396 -4.86 22.18 -2.21
C ILE A 396 -3.56 22.87 -2.61
N LEU A 397 -3.08 22.63 -3.83
CA LEU A 397 -1.93 23.33 -4.41
C LEU A 397 -2.16 24.84 -4.47
N ARG A 398 -3.38 25.28 -4.82
CA ARG A 398 -3.76 26.70 -4.85
C ARG A 398 -3.80 27.26 -3.44
N MET A 399 -4.44 26.60 -2.47
CA MET A 399 -4.53 27.05 -1.07
C MET A 399 -3.16 27.13 -0.41
N VAL A 400 -2.32 26.11 -0.55
CA VAL A 400 -0.94 26.10 -0.04
C VAL A 400 -0.11 27.21 -0.68
N LYS A 401 -0.32 27.52 -1.97
CA LYS A 401 0.30 28.68 -2.63
C LYS A 401 -0.33 30.02 -2.24
N ALA A 402 -1.64 30.05 -1.95
CA ALA A 402 -2.38 31.23 -1.52
C ALA A 402 -2.04 31.63 -0.08
N CYS A 403 -1.52 30.71 0.73
CA CYS A 403 -0.79 31.02 1.96
C CYS A 403 0.47 31.88 1.72
N ALA A 404 0.82 32.18 0.45
CA ALA A 404 1.81 33.17 0.02
C ALA A 404 1.20 34.37 -0.77
N GLY A 405 -0.11 34.65 -0.61
CA GLY A 405 -0.69 35.99 -0.75
C GLY A 405 -0.98 36.53 -2.16
N LYS A 406 -1.84 35.86 -2.96
CA LYS A 406 -2.47 36.49 -4.15
C LYS A 406 -3.94 36.07 -4.31
N GLU A 407 -4.87 37.00 -4.03
CA GLU A 407 -6.33 36.79 -3.98
C GLU A 407 -7.06 36.92 -5.32
N GLU A 408 -6.43 37.45 -6.37
CA GLU A 408 -7.11 37.86 -7.61
C GLU A 408 -7.65 36.70 -8.49
N ILE A 409 -7.36 35.45 -8.16
CA ILE A 409 -7.83 34.26 -8.91
C ILE A 409 -9.13 33.69 -8.29
N MET A 410 -9.56 34.14 -7.10
CA MET A 410 -10.63 33.52 -6.32
C MET A 410 -12.07 33.84 -6.77
N THR A 411 -12.30 34.90 -7.55
CA THR A 411 -13.64 35.43 -7.82
C THR A 411 -14.33 34.88 -9.07
N SER A 412 -13.62 34.15 -9.95
CA SER A 412 -14.20 33.66 -11.23
C SER A 412 -14.59 32.17 -11.26
N TYR A 413 -14.45 31.43 -10.16
CA TYR A 413 -14.57 29.97 -10.11
C TYR A 413 -15.58 29.47 -9.05
N SER A 414 -16.89 29.70 -9.23
CA SER A 414 -17.92 29.25 -8.27
C SER A 414 -18.34 27.78 -8.46
N GLY A 415 -18.46 27.30 -9.69
CA GLY A 415 -18.95 25.94 -9.99
C GLY A 415 -18.03 24.80 -9.52
N PRO A 416 -16.75 24.76 -9.93
CA PRO A 416 -15.82 23.70 -9.51
C PRO A 416 -15.55 23.67 -8.01
N LEU A 417 -15.69 24.81 -7.33
CA LEU A 417 -15.46 24.95 -5.90
C LEU A 417 -16.50 24.19 -5.07
N VAL A 418 -17.79 24.31 -5.42
CA VAL A 418 -18.89 23.59 -4.76
C VAL A 418 -18.71 22.07 -4.89
N GLU A 419 -18.29 21.62 -6.07
CA GLU A 419 -18.04 20.20 -6.30
C GLU A 419 -16.84 19.71 -5.47
N ALA A 420 -15.75 20.48 -5.39
CA ALA A 420 -14.60 20.13 -4.54
C ALA A 420 -14.98 20.04 -3.04
N ILE A 421 -15.80 20.97 -2.54
CA ILE A 421 -16.30 20.95 -1.15
C ILE A 421 -17.13 19.70 -0.88
N ARG A 422 -18.08 19.40 -1.78
CA ARG A 422 -18.94 18.21 -1.67
C ARG A 422 -18.13 16.92 -1.67
N GLU A 423 -17.10 16.86 -2.50
CA GLU A 423 -16.24 15.70 -2.66
C GLU A 423 -15.34 15.47 -1.44
N LEU A 424 -14.71 16.54 -0.93
CA LEU A 424 -13.90 16.49 0.29
C LEU A 424 -14.72 16.12 1.51
N SER A 425 -15.88 16.75 1.71
CA SER A 425 -16.77 16.44 2.84
C SER A 425 -17.24 14.99 2.81
N ASN A 426 -17.69 14.49 1.65
CA ASN A 426 -18.07 13.08 1.49
C ASN A 426 -16.89 12.12 1.75
N TYR A 427 -15.65 12.49 1.37
CA TYR A 427 -14.47 11.68 1.66
C TYR A 427 -14.13 11.66 3.16
N MET A 428 -14.21 12.80 3.84
CA MET A 428 -13.95 12.88 5.28
C MET A 428 -14.97 12.06 6.08
N ILE A 429 -16.23 12.06 5.66
CA ILE A 429 -17.26 11.18 6.24
C ILE A 429 -16.98 9.71 5.92
N PHE A 430 -16.56 9.39 4.69
CA PHE A 430 -16.12 8.03 4.35
C PHE A 430 -14.99 7.55 5.26
N LEU A 431 -13.96 8.37 5.50
CA LEU A 431 -12.86 8.02 6.41
C LEU A 431 -13.38 7.79 7.82
N LEU A 432 -14.30 8.62 8.29
CA LEU A 432 -14.85 8.49 9.62
C LEU A 432 -15.66 7.20 9.82
N VAL A 433 -16.52 6.85 8.86
CA VAL A 433 -17.43 5.71 8.97
C VAL A 433 -16.72 4.39 8.64
N GLU A 434 -16.04 4.34 7.50
CA GLU A 434 -15.48 3.09 6.96
C GLU A 434 -14.04 2.85 7.41
N ARG A 435 -13.30 3.92 7.74
CA ARG A 435 -11.85 3.84 8.00
C ARG A 435 -11.38 4.69 9.18
N PRO A 436 -12.01 4.59 10.37
CA PRO A 436 -11.68 5.43 11.52
C PRO A 436 -10.22 5.24 11.97
N TYR A 437 -9.58 4.11 11.64
CA TYR A 437 -8.17 3.86 11.90
C TYR A 437 -7.19 4.73 11.08
N MET A 438 -7.66 5.38 10.01
CA MET A 438 -6.92 6.36 9.21
C MET A 438 -7.08 7.81 9.75
N LEU A 439 -7.81 7.99 10.85
CA LEU A 439 -8.00 9.27 11.52
C LEU A 439 -7.20 9.31 12.84
N PRO A 440 -6.94 10.51 13.40
CA PRO A 440 -6.14 10.67 14.62
C PRO A 440 -6.76 9.96 15.82
N SER A 441 -5.93 9.24 16.60
CA SER A 441 -6.40 8.51 17.78
C SER A 441 -6.73 9.44 18.96
N PRO A 442 -7.77 9.15 19.79
CA PRO A 442 -8.69 8.03 19.69
C PRO A 442 -10.00 8.47 19.02
N VAL A 443 -10.21 8.10 17.75
CA VAL A 443 -11.57 8.11 17.18
C VAL A 443 -12.35 7.00 17.88
N ARG A 444 -13.02 7.32 18.99
CA ARG A 444 -13.91 6.40 19.70
C ARG A 444 -15.19 6.24 18.88
N PRO A 445 -15.49 5.06 18.31
CA PRO A 445 -16.73 4.86 17.54
C PRO A 445 -17.99 5.17 18.37
N GLY A 446 -17.93 4.89 19.68
CA GLY A 446 -19.01 5.19 20.62
C GLY A 446 -19.28 6.67 20.86
N LEU A 447 -18.38 7.60 20.48
CA LEU A 447 -18.69 9.02 20.59
C LEU A 447 -19.69 9.43 19.51
N TYR A 448 -19.59 8.91 18.28
CA TYR A 448 -20.58 9.20 17.22
C TYR A 448 -21.96 8.64 17.58
N ALA A 449 -22.02 7.37 17.99
CA ALA A 449 -23.27 6.75 18.43
C ALA A 449 -23.88 7.46 19.67
N ASN A 450 -23.07 7.87 20.64
CA ASN A 450 -23.59 8.57 21.84
C ASN A 450 -23.91 10.04 21.57
N THR A 451 -23.26 10.72 20.62
CA THR A 451 -23.62 12.10 20.26
C THR A 451 -24.91 12.15 19.43
N GLU A 452 -25.15 11.12 18.59
CA GLU A 452 -26.44 10.91 17.90
C GLU A 452 -27.58 10.62 18.88
N VAL A 453 -27.32 9.81 19.92
CA VAL A 453 -28.38 9.27 20.79
C VAL A 453 -28.64 10.11 22.07
N GLN A 454 -27.63 10.74 22.69
CA GLN A 454 -27.81 11.32 24.03
C GLN A 454 -27.77 12.85 24.12
N ASN A 455 -27.02 13.58 23.28
CA ASN A 455 -26.70 14.99 23.58
C ASN A 455 -27.32 16.05 22.67
N VAL A 456 -27.89 15.69 21.51
CA VAL A 456 -28.30 16.73 20.53
C VAL A 456 -29.77 16.59 20.08
N GLY A 457 -30.53 15.62 20.60
CA GLY A 457 -31.93 15.47 20.20
C GLY A 457 -32.06 15.34 18.67
N TRP A 458 -31.18 14.54 18.06
CA TRP A 458 -31.34 14.10 16.67
C TRP A 458 -32.48 13.10 16.52
N SER A 459 -33.31 12.86 17.54
CA SER A 459 -34.59 12.17 17.39
C SER A 459 -35.63 13.03 16.66
N SER A 460 -35.41 14.33 16.47
CA SER A 460 -36.33 15.25 15.77
C SER A 460 -35.84 15.80 14.42
N VAL A 461 -34.65 15.43 13.98
CA VAL A 461 -34.09 15.75 12.63
C VAL A 461 -34.35 14.67 11.54
N PRO A 462 -34.55 13.36 11.82
CA PRO A 462 -34.53 12.31 10.79
C PRO A 462 -35.80 12.04 9.97
N ILE A 463 -36.80 12.92 9.88
CA ILE A 463 -38.05 12.58 9.16
C ILE A 463 -38.30 13.42 7.88
N LEU A 464 -37.52 14.46 7.58
CA LEU A 464 -37.84 15.41 6.50
C LEU A 464 -36.77 15.57 5.41
N TYR A 465 -35.91 14.56 5.21
CA TYR A 465 -34.94 14.53 4.10
C TYR A 465 -35.54 14.01 2.77
N ALA A 466 -36.81 13.65 2.74
CA ALA A 466 -37.50 13.24 1.53
C ALA A 466 -38.30 14.41 0.95
N ASN A 467 -37.98 14.79 -0.28
CA ASN A 467 -38.79 15.58 -1.21
C ASN A 467 -38.67 17.10 -1.07
N THR A 468 -37.61 17.69 -1.66
CA THR A 468 -37.66 18.80 -2.65
C THR A 468 -36.31 19.54 -2.67
N GLU A 469 -35.72 19.70 -3.86
CA GLU A 469 -34.39 20.32 -4.07
C GLU A 469 -34.30 21.78 -3.59
N ILE A 470 -35.43 22.47 -3.41
CA ILE A 470 -35.51 23.86 -2.93
C ILE A 470 -35.51 23.93 -1.38
N GLY A 471 -35.91 22.85 -0.69
CA GLY A 471 -35.96 22.80 0.78
C GLY A 471 -34.60 22.57 1.45
N SER A 472 -33.62 21.99 0.74
CA SER A 472 -32.35 21.55 1.34
C SER A 472 -31.50 22.71 1.90
N VAL A 473 -31.51 23.88 1.28
CA VAL A 473 -30.64 25.02 1.66
C VAL A 473 -31.21 25.75 2.87
N GLU A 474 -32.52 26.03 2.84
CA GLU A 474 -33.20 26.77 3.89
C GLU A 474 -33.37 25.95 5.18
N TRP A 475 -33.55 24.64 5.05
CA TRP A 475 -33.49 23.71 6.19
C TRP A 475 -32.08 23.57 6.76
N GLY A 476 -31.04 23.54 5.93
CA GLY A 476 -29.65 23.58 6.40
C GLY A 476 -29.38 24.84 7.21
N ARG A 477 -29.82 26.00 6.70
CA ARG A 477 -29.74 27.30 7.39
C ARG A 477 -30.49 27.28 8.73
N ARG A 478 -31.73 26.76 8.75
CA ARG A 478 -32.56 26.67 9.95
C ARG A 478 -31.97 25.70 10.99
N GLY A 479 -31.44 24.57 10.54
CA GLY A 479 -30.75 23.59 11.39
C GLY A 479 -29.50 24.18 12.02
N ALA A 480 -28.68 24.91 11.26
CA ALA A 480 -27.52 25.62 11.78
C ALA A 480 -27.92 26.69 12.81
N LYS A 481 -28.92 27.53 12.50
CA LYS A 481 -29.44 28.55 13.43
C LYS A 481 -29.98 27.92 14.73
N ASN A 482 -30.73 26.82 14.65
CA ASN A 482 -31.22 26.09 15.81
C ASN A 482 -30.09 25.47 16.65
N LEU A 483 -29.05 24.92 16.02
CA LEU A 483 -27.89 24.37 16.72
C LEU A 483 -27.12 25.46 17.47
N ILE A 484 -26.91 26.61 16.83
CA ILE A 484 -26.26 27.79 17.44
C ILE A 484 -27.05 28.26 18.67
N GLU A 485 -28.37 28.37 18.55
CA GLU A 485 -29.24 28.77 19.67
C GLU A 485 -29.22 27.74 20.82
N ARG A 486 -29.19 26.43 20.52
CA ARG A 486 -29.06 25.37 21.54
C ARG A 486 -27.73 25.40 22.30
N ILE A 487 -26.65 25.78 21.62
CA ILE A 487 -25.32 25.93 22.25
C ILE A 487 -25.26 27.20 23.10
N LYS A 488 -25.79 28.33 22.60
CA LYS A 488 -25.88 29.59 23.37
C LYS A 488 -26.75 29.46 24.62
N SER A 489 -27.88 28.77 24.51
CA SER A 489 -28.83 28.56 25.62
C SER A 489 -28.35 27.56 26.68
N ARG A 490 -27.12 27.01 26.57
CA ARG A 490 -26.57 25.97 27.47
C ARG A 490 -27.47 24.72 27.64
N GLN A 491 -28.43 24.50 26.73
CA GLN A 491 -29.30 23.32 26.75
C GLN A 491 -28.53 22.04 26.40
N LEU A 492 -27.51 22.16 25.55
CA LEU A 492 -26.40 21.20 25.51
C LEU A 492 -25.57 21.47 26.78
N GLY A 493 -25.72 20.65 27.82
CA GLY A 493 -24.97 20.81 29.07
C GLY A 493 -23.44 20.87 28.86
N SER A 494 -22.68 20.99 29.95
CA SER A 494 -21.19 20.98 29.96
C SER A 494 -20.53 19.72 29.34
N THR A 495 -21.34 18.81 28.80
CA THR A 495 -20.99 17.53 28.17
C THR A 495 -20.87 17.60 26.64
N ALA A 496 -21.18 18.73 26.00
CA ALA A 496 -21.04 18.89 24.55
C ALA A 496 -19.57 18.77 24.09
N PRO A 497 -19.25 17.99 23.04
CA PRO A 497 -17.89 17.91 22.53
C PRO A 497 -17.38 19.29 22.10
N PRO A 498 -16.16 19.72 22.49
CA PRO A 498 -15.60 21.01 22.11
C PRO A 498 -15.58 21.28 20.59
N ALA A 499 -15.48 20.20 19.79
CA ALA A 499 -15.55 20.27 18.34
C ALA A 499 -16.93 20.73 17.82
N LEU A 500 -18.02 20.35 18.48
CA LEU A 500 -19.38 20.76 18.08
C LEU A 500 -19.60 22.25 18.35
N ALA A 501 -19.10 22.76 19.47
CA ALA A 501 -19.13 24.19 19.79
C ALA A 501 -18.35 25.02 18.75
N ARG A 502 -17.14 24.57 18.38
CA ARG A 502 -16.35 25.21 17.31
C ARG A 502 -17.04 25.16 15.95
N GLY A 503 -17.66 24.03 15.61
CA GLY A 503 -18.42 23.87 14.36
C GLY A 503 -19.63 24.80 14.28
N ALA A 504 -20.36 24.98 15.39
CA ALA A 504 -21.48 25.91 15.44
C ALA A 504 -21.04 27.38 15.36
N GLU A 505 -19.92 27.74 16.00
CA GLU A 505 -19.36 29.10 15.88
C GLU A 505 -18.91 29.40 14.44
N LEU A 506 -18.26 28.43 13.78
CA LEU A 506 -17.95 28.54 12.36
C LEU A 506 -19.21 28.70 11.50
N ALA A 507 -20.26 27.93 11.75
CA ALA A 507 -21.53 28.05 11.04
C ALA A 507 -22.17 29.44 11.22
N ARG A 508 -22.09 30.01 12.43
CA ARG A 508 -22.56 31.37 12.72
C ARG A 508 -21.81 32.41 11.88
N LEU A 509 -20.49 32.31 11.83
CA LEU A 509 -19.63 33.22 11.06
C LEU A 509 -19.90 33.13 9.55
N LEU A 510 -20.11 31.92 9.03
CA LEU A 510 -20.42 31.71 7.61
C LEU A 510 -21.79 32.28 7.22
N LEU A 511 -22.81 32.11 8.07
CA LEU A 511 -24.14 32.67 7.84
C LEU A 511 -24.13 34.21 7.86
N ASP A 512 -23.38 34.79 8.79
CA ASP A 512 -23.24 36.24 8.92
C ASP A 512 -22.44 36.85 7.74
N MET A 513 -21.42 36.16 7.25
CA MET A 513 -20.72 36.54 6.01
C MET A 513 -21.65 36.52 4.80
N GLU A 514 -22.49 35.48 4.68
CA GLU A 514 -23.44 35.35 3.58
C GLU A 514 -24.54 36.42 3.65
N GLU A 515 -25.10 36.69 4.84
CA GLU A 515 -26.10 37.73 5.07
C GLU A 515 -25.56 39.14 4.77
N ARG A 516 -24.27 39.37 5.04
CA ARG A 516 -23.57 40.63 4.70
C ARG A 516 -23.09 40.70 3.24
N GLY A 517 -23.35 39.68 2.42
CA GLY A 517 -22.93 39.63 1.02
C GLY A 517 -21.42 39.58 0.81
N VAL A 518 -20.66 39.14 1.82
CA VAL A 518 -19.19 39.07 1.75
C VAL A 518 -18.80 37.94 0.78
N PRO A 519 -18.03 38.23 -0.29
CA PRO A 519 -17.53 37.18 -1.18
C PRO A 519 -16.52 36.30 -0.42
N GLY A 520 -16.45 35.01 -0.72
CA GLY A 520 -15.44 34.11 -0.12
C GLY A 520 -15.97 32.98 0.76
N VAL A 521 -17.29 32.89 1.02
CA VAL A 521 -17.90 31.88 1.91
C VAL A 521 -17.51 30.45 1.52
N LEU A 522 -17.60 30.13 0.23
CA LEU A 522 -17.27 28.80 -0.28
C LEU A 522 -15.77 28.48 -0.12
N GLN A 523 -14.89 29.47 -0.26
CA GLN A 523 -13.45 29.32 -0.09
C GLN A 523 -13.10 29.05 1.38
N VAL A 524 -13.78 29.70 2.33
CA VAL A 524 -13.63 29.42 3.76
C VAL A 524 -14.09 27.99 4.08
N ILE A 525 -15.26 27.57 3.59
CA ILE A 525 -15.77 26.21 3.81
C ILE A 525 -14.78 25.17 3.27
N LEU A 526 -14.30 25.37 2.05
CA LEU A 526 -13.30 24.50 1.45
C LEU A 526 -12.02 24.47 2.27
N GLY A 527 -11.53 25.63 2.73
CA GLY A 527 -10.31 25.75 3.52
C GLY A 527 -10.39 24.91 4.79
N VAL A 528 -11.52 24.97 5.50
CA VAL A 528 -11.77 24.14 6.69
C VAL A 528 -11.71 22.64 6.36
N TRP A 529 -12.33 22.20 5.26
CA TRP A 529 -12.26 20.78 4.86
C TRP A 529 -10.85 20.34 4.48
N VAL A 530 -10.10 21.17 3.76
CA VAL A 530 -8.70 20.91 3.40
C VAL A 530 -7.83 20.85 4.64
N GLU A 531 -7.99 21.77 5.59
CA GLU A 531 -7.27 21.78 6.86
C GLU A 531 -7.57 20.51 7.67
N MET A 532 -8.84 20.13 7.81
CA MET A 532 -9.23 18.90 8.51
C MET A 532 -8.61 17.66 7.86
N MET A 533 -8.58 17.60 6.52
CA MET A 533 -7.98 16.50 5.80
C MET A 533 -6.46 16.47 5.98
N CYS A 534 -5.77 17.60 5.86
CA CYS A 534 -4.33 17.70 6.11
C CYS A 534 -3.98 17.36 7.56
N TYR A 535 -4.77 17.83 8.52
CA TYR A 535 -4.64 17.49 9.93
C TYR A 535 -4.76 15.98 10.14
N ALA A 536 -5.81 15.37 9.61
CA ALA A 536 -6.03 13.94 9.68
C ALA A 536 -4.90 13.16 9.00
N ALA A 537 -4.41 13.63 7.86
CA ALA A 537 -3.33 13.00 7.11
C ALA A 537 -2.01 12.99 7.89
N HIS A 538 -1.66 14.09 8.56
CA HIS A 538 -0.42 14.18 9.34
C HIS A 538 -0.50 13.47 10.70
N HIS A 539 -1.70 13.32 11.27
CA HIS A 539 -1.92 12.70 12.58
C HIS A 539 -2.47 11.27 12.49
N CYS A 540 -2.69 10.75 11.29
CA CYS A 540 -2.89 9.34 11.04
C CYS A 540 -1.60 8.57 11.38
N SER A 541 -1.75 7.40 11.99
CA SER A 541 -0.57 6.59 12.30
C SER A 541 0.11 6.13 11.01
N ARG A 542 1.44 6.10 11.02
CA ARG A 542 2.25 5.64 9.89
C ARG A 542 1.98 4.17 9.57
N ASP A 543 1.72 3.36 10.60
CA ASP A 543 1.27 1.98 10.45
C ASP A 543 -0.07 1.87 9.71
N SER A 544 -1.04 2.73 10.01
CA SER A 544 -2.31 2.78 9.27
C SER A 544 -2.08 3.15 7.80
N HIS A 545 -1.26 4.16 7.52
CA HIS A 545 -0.86 4.49 6.14
C HIS A 545 -0.21 3.31 5.42
N ALA A 546 0.68 2.57 6.09
CA ALA A 546 1.42 1.44 5.52
C ALA A 546 0.54 0.19 5.31
N ARG A 547 -0.34 -0.13 6.27
CA ARG A 547 -1.35 -1.21 6.16
C ARG A 547 -2.23 -1.02 4.95
N GLN A 548 -2.66 0.23 4.73
CA GLN A 548 -3.59 0.57 3.68
C GLN A 548 -3.04 0.40 2.26
N LEU A 549 -1.71 0.33 2.11
CA LEU A 549 -1.09 0.09 0.81
C LEU A 549 -1.47 -1.28 0.21
N ASN A 550 -1.78 -2.29 1.03
CA ASN A 550 -2.22 -3.61 0.57
C ASN A 550 -3.70 -3.66 0.16
N SER A 551 -4.39 -2.51 0.08
CA SER A 551 -5.82 -2.43 -0.27
C SER A 551 -6.13 -1.32 -1.26
N GLY A 552 -5.18 -1.00 -2.16
CA GLY A 552 -5.40 0.08 -3.13
C GLY A 552 -5.04 1.47 -2.63
N GLY A 553 -4.38 1.57 -1.46
CA GLY A 553 -3.84 2.83 -0.96
C GLY A 553 -4.98 3.74 -0.55
N GLU A 554 -4.68 4.91 -0.02
CA GLU A 554 -5.73 5.89 0.27
C GLU A 554 -5.31 7.30 -0.11
N PHE A 555 -6.30 8.10 -0.49
CA PHE A 555 -6.08 9.48 -0.89
C PHE A 555 -5.43 10.29 0.24
N ILE A 556 -5.83 10.06 1.50
CA ILE A 556 -5.22 10.68 2.68
C ILE A 556 -3.70 10.41 2.80
N THR A 557 -3.22 9.23 2.40
CA THR A 557 -1.77 8.92 2.37
C THR A 557 -1.04 9.74 1.30
N VAL A 558 -1.67 9.95 0.14
CA VAL A 558 -1.12 10.81 -0.91
C VAL A 558 -1.08 12.26 -0.45
N ILE A 559 -2.15 12.73 0.20
CA ILE A 559 -2.20 14.08 0.79
C ILE A 559 -1.08 14.28 1.80
N TRP A 560 -0.88 13.34 2.73
CA TRP A 560 0.20 13.40 3.72
C TRP A 560 1.59 13.55 3.09
N LEU A 561 1.91 12.71 2.09
CA LEU A 561 3.21 12.78 1.42
C LEU A 561 3.35 14.04 0.56
N LEU A 562 2.26 14.48 -0.06
CA LEU A 562 2.26 15.67 -0.91
C LEU A 562 2.41 16.95 -0.10
N SER A 563 1.64 17.12 0.97
CA SER A 563 1.76 18.27 1.88
C SER A 563 3.17 18.34 2.45
N THR A 564 3.73 17.20 2.87
CA THR A 564 5.11 17.10 3.35
C THR A 564 6.13 17.48 2.27
N ALA A 565 5.97 16.97 1.03
CA ALA A 565 6.89 17.27 -0.07
C ALA A 565 6.84 18.75 -0.48
N MET A 566 5.64 19.34 -0.54
CA MET A 566 5.45 20.77 -0.83
C MET A 566 6.01 21.64 0.29
N PHE A 567 5.74 21.28 1.53
CA PHE A 567 6.27 21.97 2.69
C PHE A 567 7.81 21.97 2.65
N ASN A 568 8.43 20.80 2.52
CA ASN A 568 9.89 20.69 2.43
C ASN A 568 10.45 21.50 1.26
N ARG A 569 9.76 21.54 0.12
CA ARG A 569 10.19 22.34 -1.03
C ARG A 569 10.23 23.84 -0.74
N THR A 570 9.22 24.37 -0.05
CA THR A 570 9.11 25.81 0.26
C THR A 570 10.09 26.24 1.35
N TYR A 571 10.37 25.37 2.33
CA TYR A 571 11.14 25.71 3.53
C TYR A 571 12.54 25.05 3.62
N CYS A 572 13.00 24.38 2.56
CA CYS A 572 14.39 23.89 2.46
C CYS A 572 15.38 25.08 2.40
N GLY A 573 15.69 25.65 3.58
CA GLY A 573 16.62 26.76 3.77
C GLY A 573 16.79 27.22 5.22
N GLU A 574 15.82 27.00 6.12
CA GLU A 574 15.87 27.53 7.50
C GLU A 574 16.18 26.47 8.57
N PRO A 575 17.24 26.64 9.38
CA PRO A 575 17.64 25.68 10.43
C PRO A 575 16.76 25.71 11.70
N SER A 576 15.93 26.73 11.90
CA SER A 576 15.03 26.89 13.06
C SER A 576 13.78 25.98 13.04
N PHE A 577 13.58 25.24 11.95
CA PHE A 577 12.32 24.58 11.62
C PHE A 577 11.95 23.34 12.47
N LYS A 578 12.84 22.86 13.35
CA LYS A 578 12.70 21.59 14.09
C LYS A 578 11.52 21.53 15.07
N GLU A 579 10.94 22.66 15.49
CA GLU A 579 9.86 22.73 16.48
C GLU A 579 8.50 23.14 15.90
N ASP A 580 8.44 23.63 14.65
CA ASP A 580 7.26 24.34 14.13
C ASP A 580 6.36 23.54 13.17
N VAL A 581 6.79 22.38 12.63
CA VAL A 581 5.90 21.50 11.82
C VAL A 581 4.63 21.15 12.59
N ASN A 582 4.80 20.74 13.85
CA ASN A 582 3.70 20.32 14.73
C ASN A 582 2.87 21.51 15.24
N LYS A 583 3.39 22.74 15.18
CA LYS A 583 2.65 23.97 15.49
C LYS A 583 1.87 24.47 14.28
N PHE A 584 2.43 24.39 13.08
CA PHE A 584 1.79 24.83 11.83
C PHE A 584 0.57 23.99 11.48
N PHE A 585 0.63 22.68 11.73
CA PHE A 585 -0.52 21.77 11.55
C PHE A 585 -1.34 21.56 12.84
N ARG A 586 -1.17 22.37 13.90
CA ARG A 586 -2.27 22.49 14.87
C ARG A 586 -3.48 23.01 14.09
N PRO A 587 -4.72 22.60 14.42
CA PRO A 587 -5.88 23.28 13.88
C PRO A 587 -5.67 24.77 14.11
N LEU A 588 -5.70 25.60 13.07
CA LEU A 588 -5.47 27.05 13.19
C LEU A 588 -6.37 27.69 14.26
N PHE A 589 -7.47 27.01 14.62
CA PHE A 589 -8.44 27.34 15.66
C PHE A 589 -8.06 26.92 17.09
N ALA A 590 -6.86 26.38 17.34
CA ALA A 590 -6.46 25.90 18.66
C ALA A 590 -5.74 26.95 19.52
N ASP A 591 -4.93 27.85 18.96
CA ASP A 591 -4.02 28.66 19.79
C ASP A 591 -3.89 30.15 19.51
N LYS A 592 -4.26 30.72 18.36
CA LYS A 592 -4.20 32.19 18.16
C LYS A 592 -5.27 32.68 17.18
N PRO A 593 -5.84 33.88 17.37
CA PRO A 593 -6.81 34.48 16.45
C PRO A 593 -6.12 34.79 15.11
N THR A 594 -6.89 34.88 14.02
CA THR A 594 -6.54 35.17 12.60
C THR A 594 -6.34 33.91 11.74
N CYS A 595 -7.09 33.65 10.64
CA CYS A 595 -7.48 34.52 9.52
C CYS A 595 -8.83 35.27 9.59
N LEU A 596 -9.80 34.82 10.40
CA LEU A 596 -11.16 35.41 10.37
C LEU A 596 -11.25 36.77 11.09
N GLN A 597 -10.43 37.00 12.12
CA GLN A 597 -10.36 38.30 12.82
C GLN A 597 -9.64 39.37 11.99
N ARG A 598 -8.59 39.01 11.24
CA ARG A 598 -7.85 39.95 10.36
C ARG A 598 -8.68 40.44 9.17
N PHE A 599 -9.63 39.61 8.71
CA PHE A 599 -10.55 39.98 7.64
C PHE A 599 -11.71 40.85 8.16
N VAL A 600 -12.09 40.68 9.44
CA VAL A 600 -13.06 41.57 10.11
C VAL A 600 -12.41 42.91 10.46
N ASP A 601 -11.19 42.93 10.99
CA ASP A 601 -10.46 44.14 11.36
C ASP A 601 -10.00 44.98 10.14
N GLN A 602 -9.89 44.39 8.94
CA GLN A 602 -9.66 45.12 7.69
C GLN A 602 -10.94 45.61 6.98
N SER A 603 -12.12 45.19 7.46
CA SER A 603 -13.41 45.65 6.91
C SER A 603 -13.99 46.88 7.62
N GLU A 604 -13.35 47.38 8.68
CA GLU A 604 -13.74 48.62 9.39
C GLU A 604 -12.98 49.88 8.92
N MET A 605 -12.29 49.85 7.77
CA MET A 605 -11.59 51.03 7.22
C MET A 605 -12.35 51.76 6.09
N PHE A 606 -13.66 51.53 5.96
CA PHE A 606 -14.57 52.34 5.13
C PHE A 606 -15.90 52.58 5.88
N ASN A 607 -15.86 53.42 6.90
CA ASN A 607 -16.97 54.28 7.34
C ASN A 607 -16.47 55.22 8.46
N LEU A 608 -15.62 56.18 8.06
CA LEU A 608 -15.66 57.61 8.42
C LEU A 608 -14.58 58.34 7.63
#